data_AF-A0A3D2DMU8-F1
#
_entry.id   AF-A0A3D2DMU8-F1
#
_cell.length_a   1.000
_cell.length_b   1.000
_cell.length_c   1.000
_cell.angle_alpha   90.00
_cell.angle_beta   90.00
_cell.angle_gamma   90.00
#
_symmetry.space_group_name_H-M   'P 1'
#
loop_
_entity.id
_entity.type
_entity.pdbx_description
1 polymer ?
#
loop_
_entity_poly.entity_id
_entity_poly.type
_entity_poly.pdbx_seq_one_letter_code
_entity_poly.pdbx_strand_id
1 'polypeptide(L)'
;MYLDILGLIGACSYALDCVEAELVHSTNKHSKRVAYMSVCIAMNMGINDESLQDLAACALMHDNALTQYIKEELHNNYIDIHGKQKLLPQVGQHCILGEQNIKELPFNTDVTNVILYHHENADGSGIFGKKWNEIPLFSRIIHMCDILDLACCNTINSDNSAEADSNQYLQYWNKIQYFLENVRGRLVDDECIDSFLQVFSSDNISELDSDNIENNLWSRVPRMNKELSFMQLKQIAKFFAGIIDYKSPFTSTHSIGVAMIAEKLARYMGLGEETAQKMYLAGALHDIGKVAIGNDILEKPDKLTDEEYSVMKHHAAYTYYILSDINGFDEIRDWAAFHHERLDGTGYPFGKTAEELNIEERIMAGADIYQALTESRPYKSGMPHNKACGILYDMADKGWIDSDVVVNIDKCFANEADIL
;
A
#
# COMPACT_ATOMS: atom_id res chain seq x y z
N MET A 1 -7.92 18.83 -6.62
CA MET A 1 -7.52 18.74 -5.19
C MET A 1 -6.01 18.69 -5.11
N TYR A 2 -5.38 19.39 -4.17
CA TYR A 2 -3.93 19.34 -3.97
C TYR A 2 -3.58 18.20 -3.01
N LEU A 3 -2.74 17.26 -3.43
CA LEU A 3 -2.31 16.13 -2.60
C LEU A 3 -0.79 15.89 -2.66
N ASP A 4 -0.23 15.49 -1.53
CA ASP A 4 1.12 14.93 -1.43
C ASP A 4 1.11 13.46 -1.90
N ILE A 5 1.17 13.25 -3.22
CA ILE A 5 1.09 11.90 -3.82
C ILE A 5 2.27 11.04 -3.39
N LEU A 6 3.48 11.60 -3.37
CA LEU A 6 4.67 10.86 -2.99
C LEU A 6 4.64 10.53 -1.50
N GLY A 7 4.12 11.44 -0.66
CA GLY A 7 3.83 11.16 0.74
C GLY A 7 2.82 10.04 0.93
N LEU A 8 1.73 10.02 0.14
CA LEU A 8 0.76 8.93 0.15
C LEU A 8 1.42 7.60 -0.26
N ILE A 9 2.18 7.57 -1.35
CA ILE A 9 2.91 6.37 -1.78
C ILE A 9 3.90 5.92 -0.70
N GLY A 10 4.66 6.83 -0.10
CA GLY A 10 5.63 6.52 0.95
C GLY A 10 5.00 6.04 2.26
N ALA A 11 3.82 6.57 2.63
CA ALA A 11 3.05 6.09 3.77
C ALA A 11 2.51 4.69 3.50
N CYS A 12 1.91 4.49 2.32
CA CYS A 12 1.36 3.20 1.92
C CYS A 12 2.43 2.17 1.53
N SER A 13 3.69 2.53 1.27
CA SER A 13 4.76 1.55 1.02
C SER A 13 5.04 0.71 2.27
N TYR A 14 4.73 1.22 3.47
CA TYR A 14 4.74 0.42 4.70
C TYR A 14 3.78 -0.78 4.60
N ALA A 15 2.64 -0.58 3.94
CA ALA A 15 1.67 -1.64 3.70
C ALA A 15 2.25 -2.77 2.83
N LEU A 16 2.99 -2.37 1.78
CA LEU A 16 3.68 -3.29 0.88
C LEU A 16 4.82 -4.02 1.61
N ASP A 17 5.63 -3.30 2.38
CA ASP A 17 6.70 -3.89 3.20
C ASP A 17 6.15 -4.89 4.22
N CYS A 18 5.00 -4.63 4.87
CA CYS A 18 4.38 -5.59 5.79
C CYS A 18 3.96 -6.88 5.08
N VAL A 19 3.41 -6.77 3.88
CA VAL A 19 3.05 -7.91 3.03
C VAL A 19 4.30 -8.71 2.66
N GLU A 20 5.35 -8.04 2.19
CA GLU A 20 6.61 -8.68 1.81
C GLU A 20 7.30 -9.36 3.01
N ALA A 21 7.32 -8.70 4.17
CA ALA A 21 7.94 -9.26 5.38
C ALA A 21 7.28 -10.59 5.79
N GLU A 22 5.96 -10.70 5.62
CA GLU A 22 5.25 -11.95 5.90
C GLU A 22 5.50 -13.03 4.84
N LEU A 23 5.64 -12.67 3.56
CA LEU A 23 5.66 -13.62 2.44
C LEU A 23 7.07 -14.06 2.01
N VAL A 24 8.04 -13.15 2.09
CA VAL A 24 9.43 -13.36 1.63
C VAL A 24 10.46 -13.06 2.71
N HIS A 25 10.03 -12.79 3.95
CA HIS A 25 10.91 -12.49 5.09
C HIS A 25 11.83 -11.28 4.84
N SER A 26 11.33 -10.26 4.15
CA SER A 26 12.02 -8.97 4.02
C SER A 26 12.08 -8.24 5.36
N THR A 27 13.00 -7.27 5.49
CA THR A 27 13.10 -6.44 6.70
C THR A 27 12.15 -5.25 6.63
N ASN A 28 11.75 -4.75 7.79
CA ASN A 28 10.97 -3.51 7.89
C ASN A 28 11.66 -2.35 7.13
N LYS A 29 10.88 -1.54 6.40
CA LYS A 29 11.34 -0.40 5.58
C LYS A 29 12.17 -0.77 4.34
N HIS A 30 11.99 -1.97 3.79
CA HIS A 30 12.65 -2.44 2.57
C HIS A 30 12.45 -1.48 1.39
N SER A 31 11.21 -1.22 1.01
CA SER A 31 10.87 -0.32 -0.11
C SER A 31 11.48 1.07 0.05
N LYS A 32 11.56 1.58 1.30
CA LYS A 32 12.17 2.88 1.62
C LYS A 32 13.69 2.87 1.41
N ARG A 33 14.39 1.80 1.78
CA ARG A 33 15.84 1.66 1.51
C ARG A 33 16.13 1.48 0.03
N VAL A 34 15.34 0.67 -0.67
CA VAL A 34 15.41 0.52 -2.14
C VAL A 34 15.22 1.87 -2.82
N ALA A 35 14.21 2.64 -2.42
CA ALA A 35 13.97 3.99 -2.94
C ALA A 35 15.12 4.96 -2.64
N TYR A 36 15.64 4.96 -1.41
CA TYR A 36 16.76 5.84 -1.05
C TYR A 36 18.02 5.54 -1.86
N MET A 37 18.43 4.27 -1.93
CA MET A 37 19.58 3.85 -2.73
C MET A 37 19.37 4.22 -4.21
N SER A 38 18.18 3.95 -4.74
CA SER A 38 17.84 4.24 -6.14
C SER A 38 17.98 5.72 -6.46
N VAL A 39 17.44 6.59 -5.59
CA VAL A 39 17.55 8.05 -5.70
C VAL A 39 19.02 8.50 -5.67
N CYS A 40 19.79 7.99 -4.71
CA CYS A 40 21.22 8.30 -4.56
C CYS A 40 22.03 7.99 -5.82
N ILE A 41 21.80 6.80 -6.39
CA ILE A 41 22.45 6.34 -7.63
C ILE A 41 22.04 7.20 -8.81
N ALA A 42 20.73 7.44 -8.97
CA ALA A 42 20.19 8.21 -10.09
C ALA A 42 20.71 9.66 -10.11
N MET A 43 20.81 10.30 -8.93
CA MET A 43 21.41 11.63 -8.79
C MET A 43 22.87 11.64 -9.26
N ASN A 44 23.67 10.65 -8.90
CA ASN A 44 25.06 10.53 -9.35
C ASN A 44 25.17 10.28 -10.86
N MET A 45 24.16 9.65 -11.46
CA MET A 45 24.02 9.48 -12.91
C MET A 45 23.45 10.74 -13.62
N GLY A 46 23.24 11.85 -12.90
CA GLY A 46 22.78 13.12 -13.44
C GLY A 46 21.26 13.26 -13.59
N ILE A 47 20.48 12.36 -12.98
CA ILE A 47 19.01 12.39 -12.99
C ILE A 47 18.52 13.24 -11.83
N ASN A 48 17.67 14.23 -12.10
CA ASN A 48 17.19 15.19 -11.13
C ASN A 48 15.67 15.45 -11.29
N ASP A 49 15.13 16.32 -10.46
CA ASP A 49 13.79 16.90 -10.56
C ASP A 49 12.66 15.84 -10.61
N GLU A 50 11.69 16.03 -11.51
CA GLU A 50 10.46 15.23 -11.59
C GLU A 50 10.73 13.75 -11.90
N SER A 51 11.78 13.43 -12.65
CA SER A 51 12.19 12.04 -12.93
C SER A 51 12.64 11.32 -11.66
N LEU A 52 13.25 12.05 -10.72
CA LEU A 52 13.67 11.48 -9.45
C LEU A 52 12.49 11.16 -8.53
N GLN A 53 11.41 11.96 -8.61
CA GLN A 53 10.15 11.66 -7.93
C GLN A 53 9.50 10.38 -8.48
N ASP A 54 9.49 10.23 -9.80
CA ASP A 54 8.91 9.04 -10.43
C ASP A 54 9.74 7.78 -10.12
N LEU A 55 11.08 7.88 -10.10
CA LEU A 55 11.94 6.77 -9.65
C LEU A 55 11.66 6.40 -8.20
N ALA A 56 11.57 7.38 -7.30
CA ALA A 56 11.25 7.12 -5.89
C ALA A 56 9.90 6.43 -5.75
N ALA A 57 8.88 6.89 -6.48
CA ALA A 57 7.55 6.27 -6.50
C ALA A 57 7.60 4.83 -7.04
N CYS A 58 8.27 4.58 -8.17
CA CYS A 58 8.44 3.23 -8.71
C CYS A 58 9.16 2.31 -7.72
N ALA A 59 10.23 2.77 -7.08
CA ALA A 59 10.98 1.99 -6.10
C ALA A 59 10.14 1.66 -4.86
N LEU A 60 9.33 2.61 -4.37
CA LEU A 60 8.42 2.39 -3.24
C LEU A 60 7.27 1.43 -3.56
N MET A 61 6.98 1.20 -4.84
CA MET A 61 5.85 0.38 -5.32
C MET A 61 6.32 -0.82 -6.15
N HIS A 62 7.61 -1.18 -6.12
CA HIS A 62 8.15 -2.14 -7.09
C HIS A 62 7.49 -3.52 -6.99
N ASP A 63 7.15 -3.94 -5.78
CA ASP A 63 6.46 -5.20 -5.47
C ASP A 63 4.95 -5.03 -5.19
N ASN A 64 4.32 -4.01 -5.78
CA ASN A 64 2.89 -3.69 -5.55
C ASN A 64 1.89 -4.80 -5.90
N ALA A 65 2.29 -5.84 -6.64
CA ALA A 65 1.44 -6.96 -7.03
C ALA A 65 1.78 -8.28 -6.33
N LEU A 66 2.68 -8.29 -5.35
CA LEU A 66 3.14 -9.53 -4.70
C LEU A 66 1.98 -10.30 -4.03
N THR A 67 1.11 -9.62 -3.28
CA THR A 67 -0.08 -10.25 -2.66
C THR A 67 -1.05 -10.80 -3.70
N GLN A 68 -1.33 -9.99 -4.74
CA GLN A 68 -2.23 -10.36 -5.82
C GLN A 68 -1.76 -11.64 -6.50
N TYR A 69 -0.48 -11.67 -6.88
CA TYR A 69 0.17 -12.83 -7.51
C TYR A 69 0.02 -14.10 -6.65
N ILE A 70 0.35 -14.02 -5.37
CA ILE A 70 0.30 -15.17 -4.46
C ILE A 70 -1.13 -15.69 -4.30
N LYS A 71 -2.13 -14.81 -4.17
CA LYS A 71 -3.53 -15.24 -4.08
C LYS A 71 -4.05 -15.90 -5.36
N GLU A 72 -3.71 -15.35 -6.52
CA GLU A 72 -4.12 -15.90 -7.81
C GLU A 72 -3.47 -17.28 -8.06
N GLU A 73 -2.20 -17.47 -7.71
CA GLU A 73 -1.52 -18.77 -7.78
C GLU A 73 -2.11 -19.79 -6.79
N LEU A 74 -2.41 -19.39 -5.56
CA LEU A 74 -3.05 -20.27 -4.57
C LEU A 74 -4.46 -20.69 -5.01
N HIS A 75 -5.24 -19.80 -5.63
CA HIS A 75 -6.56 -20.15 -6.17
C HIS A 75 -6.48 -21.08 -7.39
N ASN A 76 -5.46 -20.94 -8.22
CA ASN A 76 -5.26 -21.77 -9.40
C ASN A 76 -4.68 -23.17 -9.09
N ASN A 77 -4.17 -23.39 -7.88
CA ASN A 77 -3.69 -24.69 -7.41
C ASN A 77 -4.84 -25.61 -6.93
N TYR A 78 -5.83 -25.86 -7.78
CA TYR A 78 -6.60 -27.11 -7.70
C TYR A 78 -5.67 -28.27 -8.09
N ILE A 79 -5.44 -29.16 -7.13
CA ILE A 79 -4.57 -30.34 -7.18
C ILE A 79 -4.67 -31.08 -8.54
N ASP A 80 -3.59 -31.08 -9.32
CA ASP A 80 -3.42 -32.06 -10.41
C ASP A 80 -3.19 -33.45 -9.78
N ILE A 81 -3.83 -34.46 -10.37
CA ILE A 81 -4.02 -35.85 -9.92
C ILE A 81 -2.70 -36.66 -9.81
N HIS A 82 -1.55 -36.00 -9.97
CA HIS A 82 -0.23 -36.61 -10.07
C HIS A 82 0.78 -36.16 -9.02
N GLY A 83 0.39 -35.36 -8.02
CA GLY A 83 1.17 -35.20 -6.78
C GLY A 83 2.59 -34.66 -6.95
N LYS A 84 2.86 -33.90 -8.01
CA LYS A 84 4.13 -33.16 -8.18
C LYS A 84 3.86 -31.66 -8.01
N GLN A 85 4.19 -31.13 -6.84
CA GLN A 85 4.37 -29.69 -6.67
C GLN A 85 5.48 -29.22 -7.60
N LYS A 86 5.13 -28.35 -8.55
CA LYS A 86 6.10 -27.58 -9.31
C LYS A 86 6.00 -26.13 -8.85
N LEU A 87 6.42 -25.86 -7.61
CA LEU A 87 6.63 -24.48 -7.15
C LEU A 87 7.93 -23.98 -7.80
N LEU A 88 7.80 -23.35 -8.95
CA LEU A 88 8.66 -22.22 -9.28
C LEU A 88 7.69 -21.05 -9.37
N PRO A 89 7.77 -20.06 -8.45
CA PRO A 89 6.98 -18.85 -8.60
C PRO A 89 7.28 -18.29 -9.99
N GLN A 90 6.25 -18.00 -10.76
CA GLN A 90 6.39 -17.21 -11.97
C GLN A 90 6.64 -15.77 -11.53
N VAL A 91 7.87 -15.47 -11.08
CA VAL A 91 8.32 -14.12 -10.67
C VAL A 91 7.98 -13.08 -11.75
N GLY A 92 7.85 -13.46 -13.03
CA GLY A 92 7.41 -12.55 -14.08
C GLY A 92 5.94 -12.10 -13.98
N GLN A 93 5.07 -12.90 -13.37
CA GLN A 93 3.65 -12.60 -13.31
C GLN A 93 3.35 -11.42 -12.39
N HIS A 94 4.03 -11.31 -11.23
CA HIS A 94 3.86 -10.14 -10.37
C HIS A 94 4.45 -8.88 -11.02
N CYS A 95 5.53 -8.98 -11.78
CA CYS A 95 6.03 -7.82 -12.55
C CYS A 95 5.00 -7.34 -13.58
N ILE A 96 4.33 -8.26 -14.29
CA ILE A 96 3.29 -7.92 -15.27
C ILE A 96 2.11 -7.24 -14.59
N LEU A 97 1.61 -7.83 -13.50
CA LEU A 97 0.50 -7.27 -12.72
C LEU A 97 0.87 -5.92 -12.11
N GLY A 98 2.08 -5.81 -11.55
CA GLY A 98 2.60 -4.61 -10.92
C GLY A 98 2.73 -3.45 -11.91
N GLU A 99 3.18 -3.72 -13.13
CA GLU A 99 3.21 -2.74 -14.22
C GLU A 99 1.79 -2.29 -14.62
N GLN A 100 0.82 -3.21 -14.69
CA GLN A 100 -0.57 -2.84 -14.99
C GLN A 100 -1.19 -1.99 -13.88
N ASN A 101 -0.91 -2.31 -12.62
CA ASN A 101 -1.45 -1.60 -11.46
C ASN A 101 -1.01 -0.13 -11.42
N ILE A 102 0.24 0.16 -11.80
CA ILE A 102 0.77 1.54 -11.78
C ILE A 102 0.48 2.34 -13.05
N LYS A 103 0.02 1.70 -14.13
CA LYS A 103 -0.11 2.30 -15.47
C LYS A 103 -0.98 3.57 -15.52
N GLU A 104 -1.98 3.65 -14.65
CA GLU A 104 -2.90 4.79 -14.58
C GLU A 104 -2.48 5.86 -13.58
N LEU A 105 -1.38 5.67 -12.86
CA LEU A 105 -0.89 6.65 -11.89
C LEU A 105 -0.28 7.88 -12.60
N PRO A 106 -0.43 9.08 -12.01
CA PRO A 106 -0.02 10.32 -12.64
C PRO A 106 1.48 10.60 -12.47
N PHE A 107 2.33 9.80 -13.12
CA PHE A 107 3.77 10.04 -13.23
C PHE A 107 4.07 11.28 -14.08
N ASN A 108 5.23 11.90 -13.85
CA ASN A 108 5.66 13.09 -14.59
C ASN A 108 6.35 12.72 -15.91
N THR A 109 6.99 11.55 -15.94
CA THR A 109 7.79 11.02 -17.03
C THR A 109 7.32 9.63 -17.44
N ASP A 110 7.85 9.13 -18.55
CA ASP A 110 7.55 7.79 -19.04
C ASP A 110 8.25 6.75 -18.15
N VAL A 111 7.46 6.05 -17.34
CA VAL A 111 7.91 4.94 -16.49
C VAL A 111 7.56 3.57 -17.07
N THR A 112 7.20 3.50 -18.36
CA THR A 112 6.80 2.25 -19.00
C THR A 112 7.88 1.18 -18.88
N ASN A 113 7.47 0.00 -18.47
CA ASN A 113 8.29 -1.19 -18.24
C ASN A 113 9.31 -1.08 -17.10
N VAL A 114 9.24 -0.03 -16.26
CA VAL A 114 10.13 0.09 -15.11
C VAL A 114 9.84 -1.02 -14.10
N ILE A 115 8.56 -1.29 -13.81
CA ILE A 115 8.16 -2.37 -12.92
C ILE A 115 8.13 -3.71 -13.67
N LEU A 116 7.81 -3.72 -14.96
CA LEU A 116 7.83 -4.97 -15.74
C LEU A 116 9.19 -5.69 -15.69
N TYR A 117 10.30 -4.95 -15.73
CA TYR A 117 11.64 -5.53 -15.85
C TYR A 117 12.48 -5.46 -14.57
N HIS A 118 11.92 -5.08 -13.41
CA HIS A 118 12.71 -4.84 -12.19
C HIS A 118 13.35 -6.10 -11.58
N HIS A 119 13.03 -7.30 -12.10
CA HIS A 119 13.71 -8.57 -11.79
C HIS A 119 14.51 -9.16 -12.96
N GLU A 120 14.78 -8.36 -13.99
CA GLU A 120 15.61 -8.80 -15.11
C GLU A 120 17.09 -8.75 -14.76
N ASN A 121 17.84 -9.78 -15.18
CA ASN A 121 19.28 -9.86 -14.94
C ASN A 121 20.04 -9.17 -16.07
N ALA A 122 21.13 -8.49 -15.74
CA ALA A 122 21.93 -7.74 -16.71
C ALA A 122 22.43 -8.58 -17.91
N ASP A 123 22.74 -9.86 -17.71
CA ASP A 123 23.20 -10.76 -18.77
C ASP A 123 22.10 -11.36 -19.66
N GLY A 124 20.82 -11.11 -19.34
CA GLY A 124 19.65 -11.66 -20.01
C GLY A 124 19.23 -13.04 -19.53
N SER A 125 19.73 -13.49 -18.37
CA SER A 125 19.30 -14.75 -17.73
C SER A 125 18.04 -14.63 -16.89
N GLY A 126 17.46 -13.43 -16.75
CA GLY A 126 16.24 -13.21 -15.99
C GLY A 126 14.99 -13.58 -16.80
N ILE A 127 13.83 -13.23 -16.23
CA ILE A 127 12.55 -13.86 -16.59
C ILE A 127 12.08 -13.51 -18.00
N PHE A 128 12.39 -12.31 -18.48
CA PHE A 128 11.96 -11.82 -19.79
C PHE A 128 13.05 -11.95 -20.85
N GLY A 129 14.23 -12.44 -20.48
CA GLY A 129 15.35 -12.68 -21.38
C GLY A 129 15.94 -11.41 -21.98
N LYS A 130 15.77 -10.26 -21.31
CA LYS A 130 16.28 -8.96 -21.75
C LYS A 130 17.62 -8.67 -21.10
N LYS A 131 18.56 -8.11 -21.85
CA LYS A 131 19.83 -7.60 -21.31
C LYS A 131 19.65 -6.21 -20.72
N TRP A 132 20.60 -5.79 -19.88
CA TRP A 132 20.56 -4.47 -19.25
C TRP A 132 20.37 -3.31 -20.24
N ASN A 133 20.93 -3.41 -21.45
CA ASN A 133 20.83 -2.36 -22.47
C ASN A 133 19.51 -2.38 -23.26
N GLU A 134 18.59 -3.28 -22.93
CA GLU A 134 17.26 -3.41 -23.53
C GLU A 134 16.12 -2.99 -22.59
N ILE A 135 16.43 -2.64 -21.34
CA ILE A 135 15.45 -2.31 -20.30
C ILE A 135 15.66 -0.87 -19.76
N PRO A 136 14.62 -0.25 -19.16
CA PRO A 136 14.73 1.11 -18.61
C PRO A 136 15.82 1.23 -17.54
N LEU A 137 16.47 2.40 -17.47
CA LEU A 137 17.48 2.66 -16.44
C LEU A 137 16.92 2.52 -15.01
N PHE A 138 15.71 3.01 -14.77
CA PHE A 138 15.07 2.89 -13.45
C PHE A 138 14.84 1.44 -13.03
N SER A 139 14.52 0.56 -13.98
CA SER A 139 14.39 -0.88 -13.75
C SER A 139 15.70 -1.50 -13.27
N ARG A 140 16.82 -1.11 -13.89
CA ARG A 140 18.17 -1.61 -13.54
C ARG A 140 18.59 -1.15 -12.14
N ILE A 141 18.34 0.12 -11.84
CA ILE A 141 18.66 0.72 -10.54
C ILE A 141 17.84 0.05 -9.43
N ILE A 142 16.51 -0.08 -9.62
CA ILE A 142 15.62 -0.73 -8.66
C ILE A 142 16.05 -2.19 -8.45
N HIS A 143 16.29 -2.93 -9.53
CA HIS A 143 16.73 -4.34 -9.45
C HIS A 143 17.97 -4.51 -8.56
N MET A 144 19.00 -3.70 -8.79
CA MET A 144 20.22 -3.76 -7.98
C MET A 144 19.95 -3.45 -6.50
N CYS A 145 19.18 -2.39 -6.24
CA CYS A 145 18.90 -1.94 -4.87
C CYS A 145 18.06 -2.97 -4.11
N ASP A 146 17.08 -3.58 -4.75
CA ASP A 146 16.25 -4.66 -4.22
C ASP A 146 17.11 -5.87 -3.81
N ILE A 147 17.86 -6.46 -4.75
CA ILE A 147 18.66 -7.66 -4.44
C ILE A 147 19.77 -7.38 -3.42
N LEU A 148 20.32 -6.16 -3.39
CA LEU A 148 21.30 -5.74 -2.40
C LEU A 148 20.65 -5.69 -1.01
N ASP A 149 19.47 -5.08 -0.90
CA ASP A 149 18.76 -4.94 0.36
C ASP A 149 18.42 -6.32 0.96
N LEU A 150 17.85 -7.20 0.15
CA LEU A 150 17.51 -8.57 0.54
C LEU A 150 18.74 -9.37 1.00
N ALA A 151 19.86 -9.24 0.30
CA ALA A 151 21.09 -9.98 0.61
C ALA A 151 21.86 -9.43 1.82
N CYS A 152 21.86 -8.12 2.01
CA CYS A 152 22.79 -7.44 2.92
C CYS A 152 22.11 -6.80 4.13
N CYS A 153 20.91 -6.23 4.00
CA CYS A 153 20.29 -5.40 5.04
C CYS A 153 19.62 -6.18 6.17
N ASN A 154 19.38 -7.49 5.99
CA ASN A 154 18.93 -8.41 7.04
C ASN A 154 19.89 -8.52 8.26
N THR A 155 21.11 -8.00 8.15
CA THR A 155 22.19 -8.23 9.12
C THR A 155 22.38 -7.13 10.17
N ILE A 156 21.75 -5.95 10.01
CA ILE A 156 21.92 -4.83 10.96
C ILE A 156 21.00 -4.99 12.19
N ASN A 157 19.93 -5.77 12.07
CA ASN A 157 18.89 -5.90 13.11
C ASN A 157 19.06 -7.09 14.07
N SER A 158 20.21 -7.78 14.07
CA SER A 158 20.52 -8.79 15.09
C SER A 158 21.47 -8.23 16.14
N ASP A 159 20.96 -7.33 16.99
CA ASP A 159 21.25 -7.24 18.43
C ASP A 159 20.92 -5.82 18.94
N ASN A 160 20.02 -5.75 19.93
CA ASN A 160 19.67 -4.55 20.69
C ASN A 160 20.84 -4.06 21.58
N SER A 161 22.04 -3.91 21.03
CA SER A 161 23.15 -3.24 21.70
C SER A 161 23.24 -1.81 21.18
N ALA A 162 22.94 -0.87 22.06
CA ALA A 162 22.77 0.56 21.82
C ALA A 162 24.03 1.34 21.36
N GLU A 163 25.05 0.67 20.82
CA GLU A 163 26.20 1.30 20.17
C GLU A 163 26.64 0.38 19.01
N ALA A 164 26.20 0.68 17.79
CA ALA A 164 26.82 0.11 16.60
C ALA A 164 28.26 0.66 16.54
N ASP A 165 29.24 -0.18 16.90
CA ASP A 165 30.65 0.17 16.80
C ASP A 165 30.97 0.45 15.31
N SER A 166 31.85 1.43 15.05
CA SER A 166 32.47 1.70 13.74
C SER A 166 32.90 0.43 12.97
N ASN A 167 33.25 -0.64 13.69
CA ASN A 167 33.59 -1.94 13.15
C ASN A 167 32.40 -2.68 12.48
N GLN A 168 31.16 -2.47 12.95
CA GLN A 168 29.96 -3.10 12.38
C GLN A 168 29.63 -2.53 11.00
N TYR A 169 29.65 -1.20 10.81
CA TYR A 169 29.43 -0.58 9.51
C TYR A 169 30.52 -0.93 8.50
N LEU A 170 31.77 -1.07 8.96
CA LEU A 170 32.85 -1.55 8.11
C LEU A 170 32.63 -3.01 7.66
N GLN A 171 32.19 -3.89 8.55
CA GLN A 171 31.84 -5.27 8.19
C GLN A 171 30.66 -5.34 7.23
N TYR A 172 29.63 -4.53 7.48
CA TYR A 172 28.47 -4.42 6.62
C TYR A 172 28.86 -3.91 5.22
N TRP A 173 29.69 -2.87 5.15
CA TRP A 173 30.25 -2.36 3.90
C TRP A 173 31.06 -3.43 3.14
N ASN A 174 31.94 -4.17 3.83
CA ASN A 174 32.71 -5.26 3.22
C ASN A 174 31.79 -6.35 2.64
N LYS A 175 30.68 -6.67 3.31
CA LYS A 175 29.67 -7.62 2.82
C LYS A 175 29.01 -7.10 1.53
N ILE A 176 28.65 -5.82 1.48
CA ILE A 176 28.08 -5.18 0.29
C ILE A 176 29.08 -5.25 -0.87
N GLN A 177 30.34 -4.86 -0.66
CA GLN A 177 31.35 -4.90 -1.71
C GLN A 177 31.54 -6.31 -2.26
N TYR A 178 31.65 -7.31 -1.37
CA TYR A 178 31.74 -8.71 -1.78
C TYR A 178 30.52 -9.15 -2.59
N PHE A 179 29.30 -8.81 -2.14
CA PHE A 179 28.07 -9.15 -2.87
C PHE A 179 28.08 -8.52 -4.27
N LEU A 180 28.37 -7.22 -4.38
CA LEU A 180 28.40 -6.47 -5.64
C LEU A 180 29.43 -7.06 -6.63
N GLU A 181 30.62 -7.46 -6.15
CA GLU A 181 31.62 -8.14 -6.98
C GLU A 181 31.12 -9.46 -7.57
N ASN A 182 30.30 -10.23 -6.83
CA ASN A 182 29.79 -11.53 -7.26
C ASN A 182 28.58 -11.45 -8.21
N VAL A 183 27.90 -10.31 -8.27
CA VAL A 183 26.72 -10.11 -9.11
C VAL A 183 26.98 -9.24 -10.34
N ARG A 184 28.10 -8.50 -10.35
CA ARG A 184 28.54 -7.60 -11.43
C ARG A 184 28.58 -8.31 -12.79
N GLY A 185 28.02 -7.65 -13.79
CA GLY A 185 27.95 -8.10 -15.18
C GLY A 185 27.02 -9.29 -15.43
N ARG A 186 26.45 -9.89 -14.37
CA ARG A 186 25.55 -11.04 -14.43
C ARG A 186 24.13 -10.67 -14.04
N LEU A 187 23.91 -10.32 -12.76
CA LEU A 187 22.60 -9.86 -12.29
C LEU A 187 22.46 -8.35 -12.48
N VAL A 188 23.54 -7.60 -12.24
CA VAL A 188 23.55 -6.14 -12.28
C VAL A 188 24.64 -5.64 -13.22
N ASP A 189 24.34 -4.60 -13.99
CA ASP A 189 25.29 -3.99 -14.91
C ASP A 189 26.37 -3.15 -14.20
N ASP A 190 27.48 -2.92 -14.89
CA ASP A 190 28.63 -2.20 -14.35
C ASP A 190 28.30 -0.75 -13.95
N GLU A 191 27.44 -0.07 -14.73
CA GLU A 191 27.13 1.35 -14.55
C GLU A 191 26.39 1.60 -13.23
N CYS A 192 25.40 0.75 -12.91
CA CYS A 192 24.67 0.85 -11.64
C CYS A 192 25.60 0.59 -10.44
N ILE A 193 26.45 -0.44 -10.49
CA ILE A 193 27.37 -0.77 -9.40
C ILE A 193 28.42 0.32 -9.22
N ASP A 194 29.02 0.81 -10.30
CA ASP A 194 30.01 1.87 -10.26
C ASP A 194 29.42 3.13 -9.63
N SER A 195 28.18 3.48 -9.99
CA SER A 195 27.47 4.61 -9.42
C SER A 195 27.18 4.41 -7.93
N PHE A 196 26.73 3.23 -7.50
CA PHE A 196 26.53 2.92 -6.08
C PHE A 196 27.83 3.08 -5.27
N LEU A 197 28.95 2.52 -5.75
CA LEU A 197 30.25 2.58 -5.07
C LEU A 197 30.88 3.98 -5.07
N GLN A 198 30.40 4.90 -5.90
CA GLN A 198 30.79 6.32 -5.86
C GLN A 198 30.00 7.10 -4.82
N VAL A 199 28.76 6.68 -4.50
CA VAL A 199 27.86 7.41 -3.59
C VAL A 199 27.92 6.87 -2.16
N PHE A 200 28.13 5.57 -2.01
CA PHE A 200 28.20 4.91 -0.70
C PHE A 200 29.62 4.45 -0.37
N SER A 201 29.92 4.42 0.92
CA SER A 201 31.18 4.01 1.51
C SER A 201 30.96 3.50 2.94
N SER A 202 32.00 2.99 3.58
CA SER A 202 31.94 2.64 5.02
C SER A 202 31.51 3.81 5.91
N ASP A 203 31.74 5.05 5.49
CA ASP A 203 31.56 6.23 6.33
C ASP A 203 30.10 6.74 6.33
N ASN A 204 29.32 6.39 5.31
CA ASN A 204 27.93 6.85 5.15
C ASN A 204 26.91 5.73 4.94
N ILE A 205 27.33 4.45 5.02
CA ILE A 205 26.39 3.33 4.88
C ILE A 205 25.33 3.28 6.00
N SER A 206 25.60 3.91 7.15
CA SER A 206 24.64 4.12 8.23
C SER A 206 23.43 4.98 7.83
N GLU A 207 23.50 5.71 6.70
CA GLU A 207 22.33 6.39 6.13
C GLU A 207 21.23 5.41 5.71
N LEU A 208 21.55 4.13 5.54
CA LEU A 208 20.59 3.06 5.25
C LEU A 208 19.87 2.53 6.50
N ASP A 209 20.25 2.97 7.70
CA ASP A 209 19.61 2.52 8.93
C ASP A 209 18.12 2.96 8.99
N SER A 210 17.27 2.06 9.50
CA SER A 210 15.81 2.20 9.48
C SER A 210 15.28 3.45 10.16
N ASP A 211 16.01 3.97 11.14
CA ASP A 211 15.53 5.07 11.97
C ASP A 211 15.56 6.41 11.23
N ASN A 212 16.47 6.57 10.26
CA ASN A 212 16.64 7.82 9.51
C ASN A 212 16.29 7.71 8.01
N ILE A 213 16.00 6.51 7.50
CA ILE A 213 15.83 6.28 6.06
C ILE A 213 14.79 7.19 5.40
N GLU A 214 13.69 7.47 6.09
CA GLU A 214 12.61 8.31 5.56
C GLU A 214 13.03 9.78 5.48
N ASN A 215 13.66 10.28 6.55
CA ASN A 215 14.19 11.64 6.56
C ASN A 215 15.24 11.81 5.45
N ASN A 216 16.11 10.82 5.28
CA ASN A 216 17.13 10.81 4.23
C ASN A 216 16.49 10.83 2.83
N LEU A 217 15.48 9.99 2.59
CA LEU A 217 14.74 9.95 1.32
C LEU A 217 14.04 11.28 1.00
N TRP A 218 13.26 11.81 1.94
CA TRP A 218 12.50 13.04 1.72
C TRP A 218 13.36 14.31 1.65
N SER A 219 14.59 14.27 2.20
CA SER A 219 15.57 15.34 2.03
C SER A 219 16.10 15.45 0.60
N ARG A 220 16.15 14.32 -0.13
CA ARG A 220 16.64 14.24 -1.52
C ARG A 220 15.52 14.37 -2.54
N VAL A 221 14.32 13.90 -2.20
CA VAL A 221 13.13 13.97 -3.06
C VAL A 221 12.02 14.73 -2.33
N PRO A 222 11.94 16.06 -2.50
CA PRO A 222 10.94 16.87 -1.82
C PRO A 222 9.52 16.42 -2.14
N ARG A 223 8.73 16.20 -1.10
CA ARG A 223 7.30 15.92 -1.16
C ARG A 223 6.55 17.20 -1.51
N MET A 224 5.98 17.26 -2.71
CA MET A 224 5.26 18.43 -3.21
C MET A 224 3.79 18.10 -3.44
N ASN A 225 2.92 19.02 -3.04
CA ASN A 225 1.50 18.94 -3.36
C ASN A 225 1.30 19.12 -4.86
N LYS A 226 0.63 18.16 -5.50
CA LYS A 226 0.24 18.23 -6.90
C LYS A 226 -1.27 18.44 -7.01
N GLU A 227 -1.67 19.31 -7.94
CA GLU A 227 -3.07 19.46 -8.27
C GLU A 227 -3.51 18.24 -9.09
N LEU A 228 -4.47 17.51 -8.55
CA LEU A 228 -5.06 16.34 -9.19
C LEU A 228 -6.50 16.64 -9.64
N SER A 229 -6.78 16.23 -10.87
CA SER A 229 -8.15 16.03 -11.32
C SER A 229 -8.81 14.90 -10.54
N PHE A 230 -10.13 14.89 -10.48
CA PHE A 230 -10.84 13.82 -9.81
C PHE A 230 -10.63 12.44 -10.48
N MET A 231 -10.39 12.41 -11.79
CA MET A 231 -10.05 11.17 -12.49
C MET A 231 -8.73 10.58 -11.98
N GLN A 232 -7.69 11.41 -11.84
CA GLN A 232 -6.40 10.98 -11.28
C GLN A 232 -6.53 10.54 -9.82
N LEU A 233 -7.36 11.23 -9.03
CA LEU A 233 -7.67 10.80 -7.67
C LEU A 233 -8.28 9.40 -7.65
N LYS A 234 -9.25 9.12 -8.54
CA LYS A 234 -9.87 7.79 -8.65
C LYS A 234 -8.87 6.71 -9.04
N GLN A 235 -7.89 7.04 -9.88
CA GLN A 235 -6.83 6.10 -10.27
C GLN A 235 -5.93 5.73 -9.09
N ILE A 236 -5.48 6.73 -8.33
CA ILE A 236 -4.69 6.52 -7.11
C ILE A 236 -5.47 5.72 -6.06
N ALA A 237 -6.72 6.11 -5.81
CA ALA A 237 -7.59 5.42 -4.87
C ALA A 237 -7.82 3.95 -5.25
N LYS A 238 -8.05 3.66 -6.55
CA LYS A 238 -8.19 2.28 -7.07
C LYS A 238 -6.93 1.45 -6.87
N PHE A 239 -5.76 2.04 -7.10
CA PHE A 239 -4.50 1.36 -6.87
C PHE A 239 -4.35 0.89 -5.41
N PHE A 240 -4.53 1.81 -4.45
CA PHE A 240 -4.41 1.45 -3.03
C PHE A 240 -5.55 0.55 -2.54
N ALA A 241 -6.78 0.83 -2.95
CA ALA A 241 -7.92 -0.04 -2.64
C ALA A 241 -7.66 -1.47 -3.12
N GLY A 242 -7.08 -1.65 -4.31
CA GLY A 242 -6.69 -2.96 -4.83
C GLY A 242 -5.70 -3.67 -3.91
N ILE A 243 -4.65 -3.00 -3.45
CA ILE A 243 -3.66 -3.58 -2.52
C ILE A 243 -4.31 -4.03 -1.21
N ILE A 244 -5.18 -3.19 -0.63
CA ILE A 244 -5.91 -3.47 0.61
C ILE A 244 -6.82 -4.69 0.44
N ASP A 245 -7.64 -4.65 -0.62
CA ASP A 245 -8.62 -5.66 -0.96
C ASP A 245 -7.94 -7.00 -1.30
N TYR A 246 -6.78 -6.99 -1.98
CA TYR A 246 -5.99 -8.21 -2.18
C TYR A 246 -5.42 -8.77 -0.88
N LYS A 247 -5.18 -7.98 0.16
CA LYS A 247 -4.76 -8.52 1.46
C LYS A 247 -5.93 -9.18 2.21
N SER A 248 -7.17 -8.73 2.00
CA SER A 248 -8.36 -9.31 2.64
C SER A 248 -9.19 -10.20 1.69
N PRO A 249 -9.18 -11.55 1.86
CA PRO A 249 -9.73 -12.49 0.87
C PRO A 249 -11.25 -12.40 0.63
N PHE A 250 -11.97 -11.57 1.40
CA PHE A 250 -13.43 -11.46 1.33
C PHE A 250 -13.95 -10.21 0.60
N THR A 251 -13.04 -9.36 0.11
CA THR A 251 -13.34 -8.00 -0.33
C THR A 251 -12.48 -7.65 -1.55
N SER A 252 -12.87 -8.01 -2.76
CA SER A 252 -12.12 -7.60 -3.97
C SER A 252 -12.55 -6.24 -4.54
N THR A 253 -13.67 -5.70 -4.04
CA THR A 253 -14.27 -4.44 -4.49
C THR A 253 -14.84 -3.60 -3.33
N HIS A 254 -14.55 -3.98 -2.08
CA HIS A 254 -15.18 -3.39 -0.91
C HIS A 254 -14.76 -1.94 -0.74
N SER A 255 -13.45 -1.68 -0.72
CA SER A 255 -12.90 -0.35 -0.48
C SER A 255 -13.39 0.65 -1.53
N ILE A 256 -13.49 0.24 -2.80
CA ILE A 256 -14.06 1.08 -3.87
C ILE A 256 -15.58 1.23 -3.75
N GLY A 257 -16.29 0.20 -3.29
CA GLY A 257 -17.72 0.31 -2.99
C GLY A 257 -18.00 1.34 -1.90
N VAL A 258 -17.25 1.29 -0.78
CA VAL A 258 -17.31 2.28 0.29
C VAL A 258 -17.00 3.68 -0.24
N ALA A 259 -15.92 3.84 -1.02
CA ALA A 259 -15.55 5.09 -1.66
C ALA A 259 -16.70 5.68 -2.52
N MET A 260 -17.35 4.86 -3.33
CA MET A 260 -18.46 5.27 -4.19
C MET A 260 -19.70 5.68 -3.40
N ILE A 261 -20.05 4.92 -2.36
CA ILE A 261 -21.18 5.24 -1.48
C ILE A 261 -20.90 6.56 -0.73
N ALA A 262 -19.72 6.70 -0.14
CA ALA A 262 -19.29 7.89 0.60
C ALA A 262 -19.30 9.15 -0.29
N GLU A 263 -18.69 9.09 -1.47
CA GLU A 263 -18.70 10.16 -2.47
C GLU A 263 -20.12 10.62 -2.79
N LYS A 264 -20.99 9.65 -3.10
CA LYS A 264 -22.34 9.93 -3.55
C LYS A 264 -23.21 10.49 -2.44
N LEU A 265 -23.12 9.92 -1.25
CA LEU A 265 -23.88 10.35 -0.08
C LEU A 265 -23.48 11.77 0.33
N ALA A 266 -22.18 12.09 0.30
CA ALA A 266 -21.69 13.45 0.55
C ALA A 266 -22.28 14.47 -0.44
N ARG A 267 -22.34 14.13 -1.74
CA ARG A 267 -23.01 14.99 -2.74
C ARG A 267 -24.50 15.11 -2.51
N TYR A 268 -25.17 14.00 -2.22
CA TYR A 268 -26.61 13.98 -1.95
C TYR A 268 -26.98 14.87 -0.76
N MET A 269 -26.14 14.87 0.28
CA MET A 269 -26.29 15.69 1.48
C MET A 269 -25.80 17.14 1.32
N GLY A 270 -25.26 17.50 0.14
CA GLY A 270 -24.86 18.88 -0.18
C GLY A 270 -23.55 19.34 0.44
N LEU A 271 -22.63 18.43 0.79
CA LEU A 271 -21.35 18.76 1.44
C LEU A 271 -20.32 19.44 0.52
N GLY A 272 -20.64 19.60 -0.77
CA GLY A 272 -19.75 20.22 -1.76
C GLY A 272 -18.83 19.22 -2.45
N GLU A 273 -18.29 19.63 -3.59
CA GLU A 273 -17.53 18.73 -4.47
C GLU A 273 -16.16 18.35 -3.89
N GLU A 274 -15.45 19.28 -3.24
CA GLU A 274 -14.16 18.97 -2.62
C GLU A 274 -14.31 17.92 -1.52
N THR A 275 -15.29 18.08 -0.63
CA THR A 275 -15.60 17.10 0.43
C THR A 275 -16.00 15.75 -0.17
N ALA A 276 -16.84 15.72 -1.21
CA ALA A 276 -17.20 14.47 -1.87
C ALA A 276 -15.97 13.73 -2.47
N GLN A 277 -15.01 14.47 -3.04
CA GLN A 277 -13.76 13.89 -3.54
C GLN A 277 -12.87 13.36 -2.41
N LYS A 278 -12.75 14.10 -1.30
CA LYS A 278 -12.03 13.63 -0.10
C LYS A 278 -12.69 12.40 0.52
N MET A 279 -14.03 12.35 0.56
CA MET A 279 -14.80 11.19 1.03
C MET A 279 -14.57 9.96 0.17
N TYR A 280 -14.46 10.13 -1.16
CA TYR A 280 -14.08 9.04 -2.06
C TYR A 280 -12.70 8.47 -1.68
N LEU A 281 -11.71 9.34 -1.51
CA LEU A 281 -10.36 8.92 -1.15
C LEU A 281 -10.30 8.27 0.25
N ALA A 282 -11.00 8.85 1.24
CA ALA A 282 -11.09 8.29 2.59
C ALA A 282 -11.74 6.90 2.58
N GLY A 283 -12.82 6.71 1.81
CA GLY A 283 -13.46 5.40 1.67
C GLY A 283 -12.57 4.36 1.00
N ALA A 284 -11.75 4.77 0.02
CA ALA A 284 -10.81 3.85 -0.62
C ALA A 284 -9.63 3.43 0.29
N LEU A 285 -9.33 4.24 1.32
CA LEU A 285 -8.19 4.05 2.23
C LEU A 285 -8.60 3.64 3.66
N HIS A 286 -9.90 3.56 3.98
CA HIS A 286 -10.40 3.34 5.35
C HIS A 286 -9.80 2.10 6.03
N ASP A 287 -9.52 1.08 5.22
CA ASP A 287 -9.00 -0.21 5.64
C ASP A 287 -7.51 -0.41 5.38
N ILE A 288 -6.76 0.65 5.03
CA ILE A 288 -5.31 0.51 4.74
C ILE A 288 -4.54 -0.12 5.89
N GLY A 289 -4.96 0.07 7.15
CA GLY A 289 -4.34 -0.56 8.30
C GLY A 289 -4.49 -2.09 8.38
N LYS A 290 -5.36 -2.73 7.58
CA LYS A 290 -5.48 -4.20 7.53
C LYS A 290 -4.19 -4.88 7.08
N VAL A 291 -3.33 -4.17 6.34
CA VAL A 291 -2.02 -4.66 5.90
C VAL A 291 -1.04 -4.94 7.03
N ALA A 292 -1.25 -4.33 8.20
CA ALA A 292 -0.47 -4.57 9.40
C ALA A 292 -1.07 -5.64 10.31
N ILE A 293 -2.18 -6.28 9.90
CA ILE A 293 -2.80 -7.39 10.60
C ILE A 293 -2.31 -8.70 9.98
N GLY A 294 -1.76 -9.58 10.81
CA GLY A 294 -1.25 -10.88 10.37
C GLY A 294 -2.30 -11.76 9.71
N ASN A 295 -1.92 -12.48 8.66
CA ASN A 295 -2.81 -13.36 7.89
C ASN A 295 -3.53 -14.41 8.74
N ASP A 296 -2.91 -14.93 9.81
CA ASP A 296 -3.52 -15.91 10.72
C ASP A 296 -4.82 -15.39 11.37
N ILE A 297 -4.96 -14.07 11.50
CA ILE A 297 -6.16 -13.40 12.01
C ILE A 297 -7.01 -12.88 10.85
N LEU A 298 -6.39 -12.23 9.86
CA LEU A 298 -7.12 -11.59 8.76
C LEU A 298 -7.85 -12.59 7.86
N GLU A 299 -7.25 -13.76 7.62
CA GLU A 299 -7.77 -14.80 6.72
C GLU A 299 -8.35 -16.01 7.48
N LYS A 300 -8.55 -15.89 8.80
CA LYS A 300 -9.05 -17.00 9.60
C LYS A 300 -10.41 -17.49 9.08
N PRO A 301 -10.55 -18.78 8.74
CA PRO A 301 -11.81 -19.31 8.19
C PRO A 301 -12.91 -19.48 9.25
N ASP A 302 -12.53 -19.54 10.54
CA ASP A 302 -13.41 -19.65 11.69
C ASP A 302 -13.67 -18.29 12.34
N LYS A 303 -14.62 -18.26 13.28
CA LYS A 303 -14.83 -17.08 14.13
C LYS A 303 -13.54 -16.74 14.91
N LEU A 304 -13.22 -15.46 14.94
CA LEU A 304 -12.17 -14.92 15.79
C LEU A 304 -12.53 -15.13 17.26
N THR A 305 -11.53 -15.41 18.11
CA THR A 305 -11.66 -15.30 19.57
C THR A 305 -11.73 -13.82 19.97
N ASP A 306 -12.07 -13.54 21.23
CA ASP A 306 -12.12 -12.16 21.72
C ASP A 306 -10.74 -11.48 21.64
N GLU A 307 -9.66 -12.22 21.88
CA GLU A 307 -8.28 -11.73 21.76
C GLU A 307 -7.92 -11.43 20.30
N GLU A 308 -8.22 -12.35 19.38
CA GLU A 308 -7.97 -12.16 17.94
C GLU A 308 -8.80 -11.00 17.38
N TYR A 309 -10.05 -10.88 17.83
CA TYR A 309 -10.90 -9.74 17.48
C TYR A 309 -10.32 -8.43 18.03
N SER A 310 -9.75 -8.44 19.23
CA SER A 310 -9.06 -7.27 19.77
C SER A 310 -7.86 -6.85 18.90
N VAL A 311 -7.12 -7.81 18.35
CA VAL A 311 -6.03 -7.51 17.40
C VAL A 311 -6.59 -6.98 16.08
N MET A 312 -7.65 -7.58 15.54
CA MET A 312 -8.31 -7.13 14.32
C MET A 312 -8.72 -5.66 14.40
N LYS A 313 -9.25 -5.19 15.54
CA LYS A 313 -9.64 -3.78 15.73
C LYS A 313 -8.48 -2.78 15.56
N HIS A 314 -7.22 -3.22 15.68
CA HIS A 314 -6.07 -2.34 15.49
C HIS A 314 -5.94 -1.82 14.05
N HIS A 315 -6.58 -2.42 13.04
CA HIS A 315 -6.51 -1.91 11.67
C HIS A 315 -6.95 -0.45 11.59
N ALA A 316 -7.97 -0.03 12.34
CA ALA A 316 -8.43 1.36 12.35
C ALA A 316 -7.36 2.30 12.94
N ALA A 317 -6.64 1.87 13.99
CA ALA A 317 -5.52 2.61 14.56
C ALA A 317 -4.32 2.66 13.60
N TYR A 318 -4.05 1.57 12.87
CA TYR A 318 -3.01 1.54 11.85
C TYR A 318 -3.37 2.42 10.65
N THR A 319 -4.63 2.47 10.21
CA THR A 319 -5.11 3.44 9.21
C THR A 319 -4.81 4.85 9.68
N TYR A 320 -5.14 5.20 10.93
CA TYR A 320 -4.83 6.51 11.49
C TYR A 320 -3.32 6.82 11.45
N TYR A 321 -2.49 5.87 11.89
CA TYR A 321 -1.04 6.04 11.93
C TYR A 321 -0.45 6.23 10.53
N ILE A 322 -0.76 5.33 9.59
CA ILE A 322 -0.25 5.37 8.21
C ILE A 322 -0.61 6.69 7.54
N LEU A 323 -1.88 7.12 7.63
CA LEU A 323 -2.34 8.33 6.96
C LEU A 323 -1.88 9.63 7.68
N SER A 324 -1.40 9.56 8.92
CA SER A 324 -0.83 10.70 9.64
C SER A 324 0.50 11.20 9.07
N ASP A 325 1.23 10.34 8.35
CA ASP A 325 2.53 10.70 7.76
C ASP A 325 2.42 11.54 6.49
N ILE A 326 1.19 11.76 6.00
CA ILE A 326 0.91 12.45 4.74
C ILE A 326 0.49 13.90 5.02
N ASN A 327 1.17 14.85 4.38
CA ASN A 327 0.90 16.28 4.59
C ASN A 327 -0.51 16.65 4.09
N GLY A 328 -1.32 17.28 4.95
CA GLY A 328 -2.65 17.77 4.59
C GLY A 328 -3.74 16.69 4.51
N PHE A 329 -3.50 15.51 5.08
CA PHE A 329 -4.46 14.40 5.09
C PHE A 329 -5.34 14.33 6.33
N ASP A 330 -5.27 15.29 7.26
CA ASP A 330 -5.95 15.19 8.57
C ASP A 330 -7.43 14.79 8.48
N GLU A 331 -8.19 15.46 7.60
CA GLU A 331 -9.61 15.13 7.37
C GLU A 331 -9.79 13.73 6.78
N ILE A 332 -9.04 13.39 5.73
CA ILE A 332 -9.12 12.07 5.06
C ILE A 332 -8.74 10.96 6.04
N ARG A 333 -7.68 11.16 6.83
CA ARG A 333 -7.21 10.25 7.88
C ARG A 333 -8.31 9.99 8.89
N ASP A 334 -8.91 11.04 9.43
CA ASP A 334 -9.91 10.92 10.49
C ASP A 334 -11.17 10.21 9.97
N TRP A 335 -11.66 10.60 8.79
CA TRP A 335 -12.81 9.94 8.17
C TRP A 335 -12.53 8.47 7.87
N ALA A 336 -11.34 8.17 7.36
CA ALA A 336 -10.88 6.81 7.08
C ALA A 336 -10.71 5.98 8.36
N ALA A 337 -10.15 6.53 9.44
CA ALA A 337 -9.81 5.78 10.65
C ALA A 337 -10.99 5.62 11.62
N PHE A 338 -11.95 6.53 11.61
CA PHE A 338 -13.06 6.54 12.60
C PHE A 338 -14.31 5.82 12.11
N HIS A 339 -14.25 5.10 10.97
CA HIS A 339 -15.39 4.38 10.40
C HIS A 339 -15.99 3.30 11.32
N HIS A 340 -15.27 2.89 12.38
CA HIS A 340 -15.75 1.97 13.41
C HIS A 340 -16.07 2.63 14.77
N GLU A 341 -16.01 3.95 14.85
CA GLU A 341 -16.51 4.68 16.02
C GLU A 341 -18.04 4.58 16.10
N ARG A 342 -18.56 4.66 17.32
CA ARG A 342 -20.00 4.58 17.59
C ARG A 342 -20.42 5.80 18.39
N LEU A 343 -21.62 6.32 18.10
CA LEU A 343 -22.11 7.53 18.74
C LEU A 343 -22.22 7.42 20.28
N ASP A 344 -22.35 6.20 20.81
CA ASP A 344 -22.38 5.91 22.25
C ASP A 344 -20.99 5.80 22.92
N GLY A 345 -19.90 6.00 22.17
CA GLY A 345 -18.52 5.91 22.66
C GLY A 345 -18.00 4.47 22.83
N THR A 346 -18.76 3.45 22.43
CA THR A 346 -18.32 2.04 22.54
C THR A 346 -17.54 1.54 21.32
N GLY A 347 -17.32 2.42 20.33
CA GLY A 347 -16.54 2.15 19.13
C GLY A 347 -15.03 2.14 19.35
N TYR A 348 -14.29 2.10 18.25
CA TYR A 348 -12.83 2.10 18.22
C TYR A 348 -12.32 2.87 16.97
N PRO A 349 -11.07 3.35 16.93
CA PRO A 349 -9.96 3.07 17.86
C PRO A 349 -9.87 3.96 19.10
N PHE A 350 -10.59 5.08 19.16
CA PHE A 350 -10.46 6.10 20.21
C PHE A 350 -11.69 6.18 21.15
N GLY A 351 -12.82 5.58 20.79
CA GLY A 351 -14.03 5.58 21.61
C GLY A 351 -14.75 6.93 21.59
N LYS A 352 -14.78 7.57 20.42
CA LYS A 352 -15.36 8.90 20.23
C LYS A 352 -16.87 8.88 20.44
N THR A 353 -17.41 9.91 21.08
CA THR A 353 -18.87 10.07 21.23
C THR A 353 -19.48 10.86 20.08
N ALA A 354 -20.81 10.92 20.03
CA ALA A 354 -21.54 11.73 19.05
C ALA A 354 -21.04 13.18 19.00
N GLU A 355 -20.78 13.82 20.14
CA GLU A 355 -20.35 15.22 20.20
C GLU A 355 -18.96 15.45 19.59
N GLU A 356 -18.14 14.40 19.51
CA GLU A 356 -16.77 14.44 18.98
C GLU A 356 -16.70 14.07 17.50
N LEU A 357 -17.73 13.41 16.95
CA LEU A 357 -17.77 12.95 15.57
C LEU A 357 -18.48 13.95 14.66
N ASN A 358 -17.80 14.39 13.61
CA ASN A 358 -18.36 15.22 12.54
C ASN A 358 -19.26 14.40 11.60
N ILE A 359 -19.92 15.08 10.65
CA ILE A 359 -20.90 14.40 9.78
C ILE A 359 -20.21 13.46 8.77
N GLU A 360 -19.02 13.80 8.30
CA GLU A 360 -18.23 13.00 7.36
C GLU A 360 -17.77 11.67 7.97
N GLU A 361 -17.35 11.67 9.23
CA GLU A 361 -17.00 10.46 10.00
C GLU A 361 -18.22 9.55 10.18
N ARG A 362 -19.39 10.13 10.49
CA ARG A 362 -20.65 9.40 10.62
C ARG A 362 -21.13 8.84 9.28
N ILE A 363 -20.93 9.59 8.19
CA ILE A 363 -21.19 9.12 6.82
C ILE A 363 -20.30 7.93 6.51
N MET A 364 -19.00 7.96 6.84
CA MET A 364 -18.10 6.86 6.55
C MET A 364 -18.51 5.58 7.27
N ALA A 365 -18.86 5.66 8.56
CA ALA A 365 -19.35 4.52 9.32
C ALA A 365 -20.63 3.92 8.69
N GLY A 366 -21.58 4.77 8.29
CA GLY A 366 -22.79 4.32 7.61
C GLY A 366 -22.52 3.70 6.23
N ALA A 367 -21.59 4.28 5.47
CA ALA A 367 -21.21 3.82 4.13
C ALA A 367 -20.52 2.45 4.17
N ASP A 368 -19.59 2.24 5.10
CA ASP A 368 -18.92 0.95 5.32
C ASP A 368 -19.92 -0.15 5.65
N ILE A 369 -20.79 0.08 6.66
CA ILE A 369 -21.80 -0.91 7.06
C ILE A 369 -22.76 -1.21 5.90
N TYR A 370 -23.23 -0.17 5.19
CA TYR A 370 -24.13 -0.36 4.06
C TYR A 370 -23.45 -1.20 2.96
N GLN A 371 -22.22 -0.85 2.57
CA GLN A 371 -21.45 -1.61 1.58
C GLN A 371 -21.27 -3.06 2.00
N ALA A 372 -20.84 -3.32 3.25
CA ALA A 372 -20.64 -4.67 3.76
C ALA A 372 -21.93 -5.52 3.77
N LEU A 373 -23.10 -4.88 3.90
CA LEU A 373 -24.40 -5.55 3.83
C LEU A 373 -24.83 -5.82 2.39
N THR A 374 -24.64 -4.86 1.47
CA THR A 374 -25.16 -4.92 0.10
C THR A 374 -24.20 -5.54 -0.91
N GLU A 375 -22.91 -5.65 -0.61
CA GLU A 375 -21.94 -6.25 -1.51
C GLU A 375 -22.17 -7.76 -1.71
N SER A 376 -22.00 -8.20 -2.95
CA SER A 376 -21.97 -9.64 -3.25
C SER A 376 -20.57 -10.19 -3.04
N ARG A 377 -20.48 -11.33 -2.36
CA ARG A 377 -19.26 -12.09 -2.15
C ARG A 377 -19.34 -13.40 -2.96
N PRO A 378 -18.22 -14.07 -3.29
CA PRO A 378 -18.20 -15.27 -4.14
C PRO A 378 -19.21 -16.37 -3.77
N TYR A 379 -19.61 -16.44 -2.49
CA TYR A 379 -20.55 -17.44 -1.96
C TYR A 379 -21.82 -16.86 -1.33
N LYS A 380 -22.04 -15.55 -1.42
CA LYS A 380 -23.18 -14.87 -0.77
C LYS A 380 -23.61 -13.67 -1.58
N SER A 381 -24.84 -13.70 -2.09
CA SER A 381 -25.45 -12.51 -2.71
C SER A 381 -25.58 -11.38 -1.70
N GLY A 382 -25.37 -10.16 -2.17
CA GLY A 382 -25.63 -8.93 -1.41
C GLY A 382 -27.04 -8.89 -0.83
N MET A 383 -27.19 -8.24 0.33
CA MET A 383 -28.49 -8.03 0.94
C MET A 383 -29.29 -6.99 0.12
N PRO A 384 -30.59 -7.23 -0.16
CA PRO A 384 -31.43 -6.22 -0.78
C PRO A 384 -31.48 -4.94 0.06
N HIS A 385 -31.51 -3.79 -0.63
CA HIS A 385 -31.52 -2.44 -0.05
C HIS A 385 -32.45 -2.31 1.17
N ASN A 386 -33.72 -2.72 1.05
CA ASN A 386 -34.70 -2.60 2.13
C ASN A 386 -34.33 -3.38 3.41
N LYS A 387 -33.67 -4.53 3.26
CA LYS A 387 -33.19 -5.32 4.40
C LYS A 387 -31.93 -4.71 5.00
N ALA A 388 -31.02 -4.20 4.17
CA ALA A 388 -29.81 -3.51 4.63
C ALA A 388 -30.18 -2.24 5.43
N CYS A 389 -31.09 -1.42 4.90
CA CYS A 389 -31.62 -0.25 5.61
C CYS A 389 -32.35 -0.63 6.90
N GLY A 390 -33.09 -1.75 6.94
CA GLY A 390 -33.68 -2.25 8.18
C GLY A 390 -32.64 -2.48 9.29
N ILE A 391 -31.49 -3.07 8.96
CA ILE A 391 -30.39 -3.26 9.92
C ILE A 391 -29.79 -1.92 10.34
N LEU A 392 -29.62 -0.98 9.38
CA LEU A 392 -29.11 0.35 9.70
C LEU A 392 -30.04 1.11 10.65
N TYR A 393 -31.36 1.06 10.45
CA TYR A 393 -32.33 1.64 11.38
C TYR A 393 -32.26 0.98 12.76
N ASP A 394 -32.15 -0.35 12.84
CA ASP A 394 -31.96 -1.05 14.12
C ASP A 394 -30.68 -0.63 14.86
N MET A 395 -29.62 -0.29 14.12
CA MET A 395 -28.36 0.21 14.69
C MET A 395 -28.49 1.69 15.13
N ALA A 396 -29.21 2.51 14.37
CA ALA A 396 -29.50 3.89 14.74
C ALA A 396 -30.39 3.98 15.98
N ASP A 397 -31.41 3.11 16.11
CA ASP A 397 -32.29 3.01 17.29
C ASP A 397 -31.52 2.65 18.58
N LYS A 398 -30.41 1.92 18.45
CA LYS A 398 -29.49 1.62 19.55
C LYS A 398 -28.53 2.75 19.88
N GLY A 399 -28.51 3.82 19.08
CA GLY A 399 -27.56 4.92 19.21
C GLY A 399 -26.15 4.57 18.77
N TRP A 400 -25.97 3.56 17.91
CA TRP A 400 -24.62 3.18 17.43
C TRP A 400 -24.17 4.01 16.23
N ILE A 401 -25.11 4.31 15.32
CA ILE A 401 -24.86 5.11 14.11
C ILE A 401 -25.90 6.23 13.97
N ASP A 402 -25.60 7.21 13.13
CA ASP A 402 -26.40 8.42 12.99
C ASP A 402 -27.71 8.19 12.22
N SER A 403 -28.84 8.53 12.84
CA SER A 403 -30.17 8.36 12.23
C SER A 403 -30.38 9.20 10.98
N ASP A 404 -29.83 10.42 10.93
CA ASP A 404 -29.94 11.28 9.74
C ASP A 404 -29.11 10.71 8.59
N VAL A 405 -27.93 10.15 8.87
CA VAL A 405 -27.13 9.43 7.87
C VAL A 405 -27.90 8.24 7.32
N VAL A 406 -28.51 7.41 8.18
CA VAL A 406 -29.31 6.24 7.75
C VAL A 406 -30.49 6.66 6.87
N VAL A 407 -31.22 7.71 7.24
CA VAL A 407 -32.32 8.25 6.43
C VAL A 407 -31.84 8.73 5.06
N ASN A 408 -30.65 9.33 4.98
CA ASN A 408 -30.07 9.77 3.72
C ASN A 408 -29.55 8.60 2.87
N ILE A 409 -28.99 7.54 3.48
CA ILE A 409 -28.66 6.29 2.78
C ILE A 409 -29.93 5.70 2.13
N ASP A 410 -30.98 5.50 2.92
CA ASP A 410 -32.26 4.95 2.45
C ASP A 410 -32.78 5.73 1.24
N LYS A 411 -32.91 7.06 1.37
CA LYS A 411 -33.41 7.91 0.27
C LYS A 411 -32.49 7.97 -0.95
N CYS A 412 -31.17 8.05 -0.74
CA CYS A 412 -30.20 8.20 -1.81
C CYS A 412 -30.13 6.95 -2.69
N PHE A 413 -30.34 5.76 -2.10
CA PHE A 413 -30.16 4.47 -2.78
C PHE A 413 -31.46 3.69 -3.05
N ALA A 414 -32.63 4.18 -2.60
CA ALA A 414 -33.92 3.50 -2.73
C ALA A 414 -34.35 3.13 -4.18
N ASN A 415 -33.92 3.90 -5.18
CA ASN A 415 -34.30 3.68 -6.58
C ASN A 415 -33.24 2.98 -7.43
N GLU A 416 -32.13 2.56 -6.81
CA GLU A 416 -31.00 1.96 -7.52
C GLU A 416 -31.02 0.46 -7.33
N ALA A 417 -31.94 -0.19 -8.03
CA ALA A 417 -32.06 -1.63 -8.03
C ALA A 417 -30.87 -2.36 -8.69
N ASP A 418 -29.92 -1.66 -9.33
CA ASP A 418 -28.91 -2.28 -10.22
C ASP A 418 -27.51 -1.61 -10.21
N ILE A 419 -27.10 -0.89 -9.16
CA ILE A 419 -25.73 -0.33 -9.10
C ILE A 419 -25.04 -0.82 -7.82
N LEU A 420 -24.53 -2.06 -7.85
CA LEU A 420 -23.37 -2.53 -7.10
C LEU A 420 -22.89 -3.86 -7.70
#